data_AF-W6U926-F1
#
_entry.id   AF-W6U926-F1
#
_cell.length_a   1.000
_cell.length_b   1.000
_cell.length_c   1.000
_cell.angle_alpha   90.00
_cell.angle_beta   90.00
_cell.angle_gamma   90.00
#
_symmetry.space_group_name_H-M   'P 1'
#
loop_
_entity.id
_entity.type
_entity.pdbx_description
1 polymer ?
#
loop_
_entity_poly.entity_id
_entity_poly.type
_entity_poly.pdbx_seq_one_letter_code
_entity_poly.pdbx_strand_id
1 'polypeptide(L)'
;MRFNENRWEVELHIHLDGAFRPSTVYRYAEKKGIHVPGSNAEEFTSRLAITQPNSLSSFLQTFDYIISPIAGDKEAINQITLDFVEDCVTRGGHCYVEPRFSPHILTGGKLSAEEVTKTVLDALERGGANHDLQWRAILCMMRGNPEWSDDVVAIAKKFQPYGVVAVDVAGDDKPCDGTNTDPRIKEAFKKAKAGGLHCIAHAGENGPAASVTEAVHEMFAERIGHGYHILDDPAVYKDVRERNIHFEASFSPSNVCPLSSKLTGSVHGEWSSHPITRFEADKVNYSISTDDPTVTGQWMQAEKRMLAMQMVLEGEQFHMANLRAAEACFLGAEDKAASATSGVNHAALSAQQPPGRRAEEL
;
A
#
# COMPACT_ATOMS: atom_id res chain seq x y z
N MET A 1 -16.26 6.64 4.40
CA MET A 1 -15.85 7.42 3.22
C MET A 1 -16.63 8.72 3.04
N ARG A 2 -16.01 9.83 3.43
CA ARG A 2 -16.50 11.17 3.08
C ARG A 2 -16.10 11.49 1.64
N PHE A 3 -16.85 10.96 0.68
CA PHE A 3 -16.72 11.39 -0.71
C PHE A 3 -17.16 12.86 -0.81
N ASN A 4 -16.34 13.70 -1.43
CA ASN A 4 -16.75 15.05 -1.80
C ASN A 4 -16.39 15.30 -3.28
N GLU A 5 -16.94 16.36 -3.86
CA GLU A 5 -16.83 16.64 -5.30
C GLU A 5 -15.38 16.71 -5.82
N ASN A 6 -14.41 16.95 -4.92
CA ASN A 6 -13.00 17.12 -5.28
C ASN A 6 -12.12 15.91 -4.94
N ARG A 7 -12.56 14.97 -4.09
CA ARG A 7 -11.76 13.82 -3.64
C ARG A 7 -12.61 12.57 -3.44
N TRP A 8 -12.20 11.49 -4.10
CA TRP A 8 -12.91 10.22 -4.10
C TRP A 8 -12.01 8.99 -4.17
N GLU A 9 -10.68 9.17 -4.20
CA GLU A 9 -9.76 8.05 -4.30
C GLU A 9 -9.70 7.30 -2.94
N VAL A 10 -9.65 5.97 -3.04
CA VAL A 10 -9.55 5.01 -1.95
C VAL A 10 -8.29 4.19 -2.18
N GLU A 11 -7.36 4.24 -1.24
CA GLU A 11 -6.11 3.48 -1.34
C GLU A 11 -5.94 2.54 -0.15
N LEU A 12 -5.80 1.24 -0.44
CA LEU A 12 -5.77 0.18 0.57
C LEU A 12 -4.36 -0.34 0.83
N HIS A 13 -3.39 -0.02 -0.03
CA HIS A 13 -2.02 -0.51 0.05
C HIS A 13 -1.01 0.60 -0.18
N ILE A 14 -0.60 1.21 0.92
CA ILE A 14 0.44 2.22 0.93
C ILE A 14 1.22 2.09 2.24
N HIS A 15 2.53 1.92 2.14
CA HIS A 15 3.42 1.85 3.28
C HIS A 15 3.75 3.27 3.75
N LEU A 16 3.37 3.62 4.98
CA LEU A 16 3.75 4.91 5.57
C LEU A 16 5.28 5.03 5.64
N ASP A 17 5.96 3.95 6.03
CA ASP A 17 7.41 3.80 6.08
C ASP A 17 8.09 3.75 4.70
N GLY A 18 7.31 3.61 3.62
CA GLY A 18 7.72 3.79 2.23
C GLY A 18 7.22 5.08 1.58
N ALA A 19 6.62 6.00 2.35
CA ALA A 19 5.94 7.20 1.86
C ALA A 19 6.45 8.52 2.49
N PHE A 20 7.68 8.52 3.01
CA PHE A 20 8.34 9.72 3.52
C PHE A 20 8.71 10.70 2.40
N ARG A 21 8.51 12.00 2.63
CA ARG A 21 9.09 13.04 1.78
C ARG A 21 10.61 12.97 1.86
N PRO A 22 11.35 12.77 0.75
CA PRO A 22 12.81 12.73 0.76
C PRO A 22 13.44 13.99 1.37
N SER A 23 12.84 15.17 1.15
CA SER A 23 13.29 16.43 1.75
C SER A 23 13.21 16.44 3.28
N THR A 24 12.15 15.86 3.86
CA THR A 24 11.99 15.72 5.31
C THR A 24 13.03 14.76 5.87
N VAL A 25 13.23 13.61 5.22
CA VAL A 25 14.27 12.63 5.60
C VAL A 25 15.65 13.27 5.58
N TYR A 26 16.00 13.96 4.50
CA TYR A 26 17.28 14.65 4.35
C TYR A 26 17.52 15.66 5.47
N ARG A 27 16.52 16.49 5.80
CA ARG A 27 16.59 17.46 6.89
C ARG A 27 16.85 16.80 8.26
N TYR A 28 16.22 15.66 8.55
CA TYR A 28 16.50 14.92 9.79
C TYR A 28 17.85 14.22 9.77
N ALA A 29 18.31 13.76 8.61
CA ALA A 29 19.65 13.20 8.45
C ALA A 29 20.72 14.24 8.76
N GLU A 30 20.60 15.45 8.22
CA GLU A 30 21.49 16.58 8.54
C GLU A 30 21.45 16.96 10.02
N LYS A 31 20.24 17.09 10.60
CA LYS A 31 20.06 17.41 12.03
C LYS A 31 20.75 16.38 12.94
N LYS A 32 20.84 15.12 12.52
CA LYS A 32 21.39 13.99 13.29
C LYS A 32 22.83 13.62 12.90
N GLY A 33 23.39 14.24 11.86
CA GLY A 33 24.70 13.85 11.32
C GLY A 33 24.73 12.43 10.71
N ILE A 34 23.59 11.94 10.22
CA ILE A 34 23.49 10.63 9.55
C ILE A 34 23.79 10.81 8.07
N HIS A 35 24.67 9.97 7.52
CA HIS A 35 24.98 10.01 6.10
C HIS A 35 23.81 9.46 5.28
N VAL A 36 23.42 10.22 4.26
CA VAL A 36 22.49 9.81 3.20
C VAL A 36 23.11 10.15 1.84
N PRO A 37 22.76 9.43 0.75
CA PRO A 37 23.32 9.67 -0.57
C PRO A 37 22.97 11.06 -1.10
N GLY A 38 23.93 11.73 -1.74
CA GLY A 38 23.75 13.07 -2.30
C GLY A 38 24.18 14.21 -1.36
N SER A 39 24.26 15.41 -1.91
CA SER A 39 24.78 16.62 -1.23
C SER A 39 23.69 17.61 -0.80
N ASN A 40 22.45 17.36 -1.21
CA ASN A 40 21.26 18.15 -0.89
C ASN A 40 19.99 17.31 -1.07
N ALA A 41 18.83 17.84 -0.68
CA ALA A 41 17.55 17.14 -0.75
C ALA A 41 17.13 16.73 -2.18
N GLU A 42 17.43 17.53 -3.21
CA GLU A 42 17.10 17.21 -4.60
C GLU A 42 17.95 16.05 -5.12
N GLU A 43 19.26 16.07 -4.83
CA GLU A 43 20.16 14.99 -5.18
C GLU A 43 19.83 13.71 -4.42
N PHE A 44 19.47 13.81 -3.13
CA PHE A 44 19.00 12.68 -2.34
C PHE A 44 17.74 12.05 -2.95
N THR A 45 16.74 12.88 -3.30
CA THR A 45 15.52 12.42 -3.98
C THR A 45 15.86 11.66 -5.27
N SER A 46 16.74 12.23 -6.09
CA SER A 46 17.16 11.63 -7.37
C SER A 46 17.90 10.31 -7.20
N ARG A 47 18.62 10.12 -6.09
CA ARG A 47 19.37 8.89 -5.77
C ARG A 47 18.52 7.82 -5.10
N LEU A 48 17.40 8.19 -4.46
CA LEU A 48 16.41 7.23 -3.96
C LEU A 48 15.56 6.64 -5.09
N ALA A 49 15.28 7.43 -6.13
CA ALA A 49 14.47 6.97 -7.25
C ALA A 49 15.13 5.78 -7.95
N ILE A 50 14.48 4.62 -7.88
CA ILE A 50 14.95 3.44 -8.59
C ILE A 50 14.57 3.61 -10.07
N THR A 51 15.58 3.58 -10.93
CA THR A 51 15.44 3.91 -12.37
C THR A 51 15.55 2.70 -13.30
N GLN A 52 15.80 1.50 -12.76
CA GLN A 52 15.96 0.26 -13.53
C GLN A 52 15.34 -0.94 -12.78
N PRO A 53 14.71 -1.90 -13.49
CA PRO A 53 14.25 -3.16 -12.92
C PRO A 53 15.36 -3.87 -12.14
N ASN A 54 15.13 -4.14 -10.85
CA ASN A 54 16.08 -4.83 -9.98
C ASN A 54 15.38 -6.03 -9.30
N SER A 55 15.90 -6.48 -8.16
CA SER A 55 15.25 -7.47 -7.30
C SER A 55 14.58 -6.77 -6.11
N LEU A 56 13.59 -7.41 -5.48
CA LEU A 56 12.99 -6.93 -4.23
C LEU A 56 14.06 -6.61 -3.17
N SER A 57 15.12 -7.42 -3.09
CA SER A 57 16.24 -7.16 -2.18
C SER A 57 16.92 -5.81 -2.44
N SER A 58 17.14 -5.43 -3.70
CA SER A 58 17.72 -4.12 -4.05
C SER A 58 16.75 -2.98 -3.79
N PHE A 59 15.45 -3.21 -3.93
CA PHE A 59 14.42 -2.23 -3.59
C PHE A 59 14.44 -1.93 -2.09
N LEU A 60 14.43 -2.98 -1.26
CA LEU A 60 14.44 -2.87 0.20
C LEU A 60 15.73 -2.24 0.75
N GLN A 61 16.86 -2.32 0.06
CA GLN A 61 18.09 -1.61 0.47
C GLN A 61 17.92 -0.08 0.52
N THR A 62 17.00 0.50 -0.26
CA THR A 62 16.73 1.95 -0.19
C THR A 62 16.12 2.37 1.14
N PHE A 63 15.47 1.44 1.85
CA PHE A 63 14.87 1.70 3.16
C PHE A 63 15.91 2.07 4.22
N ASP A 64 17.13 1.55 4.12
CA ASP A 64 18.21 1.88 5.06
C ASP A 64 18.49 3.40 5.10
N TYR A 65 18.35 4.08 3.97
CA TYR A 65 18.57 5.52 3.87
C TYR A 65 17.40 6.37 4.36
N ILE A 66 16.16 5.87 4.29
CA ILE A 66 14.97 6.64 4.68
C ILE A 66 14.51 6.35 6.11
N ILE A 67 14.71 5.13 6.61
CA ILE A 67 14.33 4.72 7.96
C ILE A 67 15.30 5.27 9.00
N SER A 68 16.61 5.13 8.79
CA SER A 68 17.64 5.49 9.77
C SER A 68 17.56 6.95 10.27
N PRO A 69 17.32 7.95 9.40
CA PRO A 69 17.12 9.33 9.84
C PRO A 69 15.86 9.58 10.67
N ILE A 70 14.88 8.69 10.64
CA ILE A 70 13.56 8.87 11.28
C ILE A 70 13.42 8.02 12.54
N ALA A 71 13.88 6.77 12.49
CA ALA A 71 13.68 5.77 13.53
C ALA A 71 14.16 6.25 14.91
N GLY A 72 13.36 5.98 15.94
CA GLY A 72 13.64 6.34 17.33
C GLY A 72 13.51 7.83 17.66
N ASP A 73 12.97 8.64 16.76
CA ASP A 73 12.71 10.07 16.98
C ASP A 73 11.22 10.38 16.79
N LYS A 74 10.57 10.67 17.92
CA LYS A 74 9.13 10.96 17.97
C LYS A 74 8.75 12.20 17.17
N GLU A 75 9.60 13.22 17.12
CA GLU A 75 9.35 14.44 16.34
C GLU A 75 9.40 14.12 14.85
N ALA A 76 10.40 13.34 14.43
CA ALA A 76 10.56 12.91 13.05
C ALA A 76 9.40 12.04 12.56
N ILE A 77 9.00 11.02 13.35
CA ILE A 77 7.86 10.15 13.06
C ILE A 77 6.56 10.96 12.94
N ASN A 78 6.37 11.94 13.83
CA ASN A 78 5.20 12.82 13.77
C ASN A 78 5.17 13.62 12.46
N GLN A 79 6.32 14.22 12.09
CA GLN A 79 6.41 15.04 10.89
C GLN A 79 6.17 14.22 9.62
N ILE A 80 6.81 13.06 9.46
CA ILE A 80 6.62 12.24 8.25
C ILE A 80 5.17 11.75 8.13
N THR A 81 4.47 11.55 9.24
CA THR A 81 3.06 11.13 9.23
C THR A 81 2.15 12.28 8.81
N LEU A 82 2.43 13.51 9.24
CA LEU A 82 1.70 14.70 8.79
C LEU A 82 1.96 14.98 7.30
N ASP A 83 3.22 14.87 6.87
CA ASP A 83 3.62 14.98 5.47
C ASP A 83 2.89 13.95 4.59
N PHE A 84 2.80 12.71 5.07
CA PHE A 84 2.07 11.62 4.40
C PHE A 84 0.60 11.98 4.18
N VAL A 85 -0.10 12.45 5.21
CA VAL A 85 -1.53 12.82 5.09
C VAL A 85 -1.73 13.93 4.06
N GLU A 86 -0.86 14.95 4.08
CA GLU A 86 -0.91 16.04 3.11
C GLU A 86 -0.67 15.53 1.68
N ASP A 87 0.29 14.63 1.47
CA ASP A 87 0.59 14.06 0.15
C ASP A 87 -0.52 13.13 -0.34
N CYS A 88 -1.13 12.32 0.54
CA CYS A 88 -2.32 11.52 0.20
C CYS A 88 -3.43 12.40 -0.39
N VAL A 89 -3.63 13.59 0.18
CA VAL A 89 -4.69 14.51 -0.25
C VAL A 89 -4.29 15.26 -1.52
N THR A 90 -3.10 15.86 -1.54
CA THR A 90 -2.68 16.79 -2.59
C THR A 90 -2.15 16.09 -3.84
N ARG A 91 -1.47 14.96 -3.70
CA ARG A 91 -0.86 14.19 -4.79
C ARG A 91 -1.68 12.95 -5.13
N GLY A 92 -2.38 12.41 -4.13
CA GLY A 92 -3.22 11.22 -4.31
C GLY A 92 -4.68 11.51 -4.62
N GLY A 93 -5.25 12.63 -4.15
CA GLY A 93 -6.69 12.90 -4.27
C GLY A 93 -7.56 12.03 -3.34
N HIS A 94 -6.96 11.48 -2.28
CA HIS A 94 -7.61 10.51 -1.41
C HIS A 94 -8.70 11.13 -0.52
N CYS A 95 -9.79 10.36 -0.38
CA CYS A 95 -10.81 10.55 0.64
C CYS A 95 -10.68 9.50 1.76
N TYR A 96 -10.03 8.37 1.47
CA TYR A 96 -9.75 7.31 2.42
C TYR A 96 -8.43 6.60 2.12
N VAL A 97 -7.65 6.32 3.16
CA VAL A 97 -6.40 5.55 3.05
C VAL A 97 -6.26 4.53 4.17
N GLU A 98 -5.64 3.39 3.88
CA GLU A 98 -5.19 2.43 4.88
C GLU A 98 -3.66 2.33 4.93
N PRO A 99 -2.97 3.30 5.58
CA PRO A 99 -1.53 3.22 5.72
C PRO A 99 -1.14 1.98 6.53
N ARG A 100 -0.17 1.24 5.99
CA ARG A 100 0.50 0.15 6.68
C ARG A 100 1.91 0.56 7.07
N PHE A 101 2.42 0.01 8.17
CA PHE A 101 3.81 0.23 8.60
C PHE A 101 4.23 -0.84 9.59
N SER A 102 5.54 -1.08 9.71
CA SER A 102 6.08 -1.88 10.81
C SER A 102 6.50 -0.99 11.98
N PRO A 103 5.82 -1.06 13.15
CA PRO A 103 6.22 -0.25 14.30
C PRO A 103 7.65 -0.54 14.75
N HIS A 104 8.07 -1.80 14.65
CA HIS A 104 9.38 -2.29 15.10
C HIS A 104 10.54 -1.68 14.31
N ILE A 105 10.36 -1.47 13.00
CA ILE A 105 11.37 -0.85 12.12
C ILE A 105 11.65 0.61 12.54
N LEU A 106 10.62 1.34 13.01
CA LEU A 106 10.74 2.75 13.38
C LEU A 106 11.17 2.99 14.83
N THR A 107 11.43 1.95 15.61
CA THR A 107 11.82 2.07 17.03
C THR A 107 13.18 2.74 17.23
N GLY A 108 14.12 2.51 16.30
CA GLY A 108 15.52 2.97 16.39
C GLY A 108 16.23 2.56 17.69
N GLY A 109 15.71 1.54 18.40
CA GLY A 109 16.16 1.13 19.73
C GLY A 109 15.93 2.16 20.85
N LYS A 110 15.23 3.28 20.57
CA LYS A 110 15.00 4.39 21.52
C LYS A 110 13.55 4.53 21.94
N LEU A 111 12.62 4.05 21.13
CA LEU A 111 11.19 4.02 21.40
C LEU A 111 10.71 2.58 21.43
N SER A 112 9.68 2.29 22.22
CA SER A 112 8.94 1.04 22.08
C SER A 112 8.10 1.05 20.80
N ALA A 113 7.81 -0.14 20.26
CA ALA A 113 6.89 -0.30 19.12
C ALA A 113 5.50 0.32 19.42
N GLU A 114 5.04 0.20 20.66
CA GLU A 114 3.81 0.86 21.12
C GLU A 114 3.89 2.40 21.06
N GLU A 115 5.01 3.01 21.48
CA GLU A 115 5.20 4.46 21.38
C GLU A 115 5.25 4.95 19.94
N VAL A 116 5.86 4.17 19.05
CA VAL A 116 5.84 4.43 17.60
C VAL A 116 4.41 4.41 17.10
N THR A 117 3.66 3.33 17.34
CA THR A 117 2.26 3.20 16.91
C THR A 117 1.42 4.35 17.42
N LYS A 118 1.51 4.67 18.72
CA LYS A 118 0.79 5.81 19.29
C LYS A 118 1.14 7.14 18.60
N THR A 119 2.41 7.37 18.31
CA THR A 119 2.88 8.60 17.66
C THR A 119 2.31 8.75 16.25
N VAL A 120 2.29 7.66 15.48
CA VAL A 120 1.70 7.62 14.14
C VAL A 120 0.19 7.88 14.22
N LEU A 121 -0.54 7.17 15.08
CA LEU A 121 -2.00 7.33 15.21
C LEU A 121 -2.39 8.76 15.66
N ASP A 122 -1.67 9.34 16.63
CA ASP A 122 -1.90 10.72 17.07
C ASP A 122 -1.65 11.75 15.94
N ALA A 123 -0.75 11.44 15.00
CA ALA A 123 -0.48 12.29 13.84
C ALA A 123 -1.49 12.06 12.71
N LEU A 124 -1.88 10.81 12.42
CA LEU A 124 -2.95 10.49 11.47
C LEU A 124 -4.28 11.11 11.89
N GLU A 125 -4.64 11.07 13.18
CA GLU A 125 -5.86 11.69 13.70
C GLU A 125 -5.86 13.21 13.44
N ARG A 126 -4.79 13.92 13.85
CA ARG A 126 -4.68 15.37 13.66
C ARG A 126 -4.61 15.76 12.20
N GLY A 127 -3.79 15.07 11.40
CA GLY A 127 -3.67 15.32 9.96
C GLY A 127 -4.98 15.04 9.24
N GLY A 128 -5.59 13.88 9.49
CA GLY A 128 -6.84 13.46 8.89
C GLY A 128 -7.97 14.45 9.16
N ALA A 129 -8.09 14.93 10.40
CA ALA A 129 -9.05 15.97 10.77
C ALA A 129 -8.81 17.29 10.02
N ASN A 130 -7.55 17.72 9.88
CA ASN A 130 -7.20 18.99 9.20
C ASN A 130 -7.44 18.94 7.68
N HIS A 131 -7.32 17.77 7.07
CA HIS A 131 -7.45 17.61 5.61
C HIS A 131 -8.75 16.95 5.16
N ASP A 132 -9.65 16.59 6.10
CA ASP A 132 -10.83 15.76 5.84
C ASP A 132 -10.46 14.48 5.05
N LEU A 133 -9.45 13.79 5.58
CA LEU A 133 -9.00 12.48 5.10
C LEU A 133 -9.38 11.42 6.15
N GLN A 134 -10.17 10.43 5.73
CA GLN A 134 -10.46 9.28 6.59
C GLN A 134 -9.35 8.25 6.48
N TRP A 135 -9.06 7.54 7.58
CA TRP A 135 -7.99 6.56 7.60
C TRP A 135 -8.28 5.41 8.57
N ARG A 136 -7.62 4.27 8.32
CA ARG A 136 -7.43 3.18 9.29
C ARG A 136 -6.00 2.64 9.16
N ALA A 137 -5.39 2.26 10.28
CA ALA A 137 -4.01 1.81 10.28
C ALA A 137 -3.91 0.28 10.21
N ILE A 138 -2.86 -0.20 9.55
CA ILE A 138 -2.50 -1.61 9.45
C ILE A 138 -1.08 -1.77 10.02
N LEU A 139 -0.88 -2.76 10.90
CA LEU A 139 0.46 -3.03 11.45
C LEU A 139 1.11 -4.23 10.77
N CYS A 140 2.31 -4.03 10.25
CA CYS A 140 3.05 -5.04 9.49
C CYS A 140 3.96 -5.88 10.40
N MET A 141 3.78 -7.19 10.32
CA MET A 141 4.81 -8.18 10.65
C MET A 141 5.84 -8.21 9.52
N MET A 142 7.08 -8.60 9.84
CA MET A 142 8.16 -8.68 8.85
C MET A 142 8.62 -10.13 8.69
N ARG A 143 8.66 -10.63 7.45
CA ARG A 143 9.18 -11.99 7.14
C ARG A 143 10.61 -12.19 7.64
N GLY A 144 11.42 -11.14 7.61
CA GLY A 144 12.80 -11.13 8.12
C GLY A 144 12.92 -11.12 9.65
N ASN A 145 11.84 -10.81 10.37
CA ASN A 145 11.81 -10.71 11.84
C ASN A 145 10.52 -11.34 12.41
N PRO A 146 10.32 -12.66 12.21
CA PRO A 146 9.11 -13.36 12.64
C PRO A 146 8.90 -13.34 14.16
N GLU A 147 9.94 -13.12 14.96
CA GLU A 147 9.87 -12.95 16.40
C GLU A 147 9.08 -11.71 16.86
N TRP A 148 8.88 -10.71 15.99
CA TRP A 148 8.07 -9.52 16.32
C TRP A 148 6.57 -9.76 16.20
N SER A 149 6.15 -10.86 15.56
CA SER A 149 4.76 -11.07 15.12
C SER A 149 3.73 -11.05 16.24
N ASP A 150 4.03 -11.70 17.37
CA ASP A 150 3.14 -11.72 18.53
C ASP A 150 2.96 -10.33 19.15
N ASP A 151 4.02 -9.54 19.17
CA ASP A 151 4.01 -8.17 19.69
C ASP A 151 3.22 -7.24 18.76
N VAL A 152 3.38 -7.38 17.44
CA VAL A 152 2.56 -6.66 16.43
C VAL A 152 1.07 -6.91 16.66
N VAL A 153 0.66 -8.16 16.87
CA VAL A 153 -0.74 -8.51 17.12
C VAL A 153 -1.23 -7.94 18.46
N ALA A 154 -0.41 -8.00 19.52
CA ALA A 154 -0.75 -7.43 20.81
C ALA A 154 -0.99 -5.92 20.73
N ILE A 155 -0.09 -5.20 20.05
CA ILE A 155 -0.21 -3.76 19.80
C ILE A 155 -1.44 -3.48 18.94
N ALA A 156 -1.64 -4.20 17.84
CA ALA A 156 -2.79 -4.01 16.96
C ALA A 156 -4.11 -4.14 17.71
N LYS A 157 -4.26 -5.17 18.57
CA LYS A 157 -5.45 -5.35 19.42
C LYS A 157 -5.65 -4.21 20.40
N LYS A 158 -4.58 -3.73 21.02
CA LYS A 158 -4.62 -2.60 21.96
C LYS A 158 -5.07 -1.31 21.28
N PHE A 159 -4.65 -1.09 20.03
CA PHE A 159 -4.96 0.12 19.28
C PHE A 159 -6.18 0.01 18.35
N GLN A 160 -6.95 -1.09 18.40
CA GLN A 160 -8.21 -1.21 17.66
C GLN A 160 -9.17 -0.04 17.89
N PRO A 161 -9.45 0.39 19.14
CA PRO A 161 -10.34 1.53 19.39
C PRO A 161 -9.81 2.88 18.85
N TYR A 162 -8.54 2.91 18.46
CA TYR A 162 -7.83 4.11 17.99
C TYR A 162 -7.51 4.04 16.49
N GLY A 163 -8.17 3.15 15.74
CA GLY A 163 -8.13 3.12 14.28
C GLY A 163 -7.25 2.04 13.66
N VAL A 164 -6.61 1.16 14.43
CA VAL A 164 -5.93 -0.03 13.87
C VAL A 164 -6.97 -1.10 13.53
N VAL A 165 -7.00 -1.59 12.29
CA VAL A 165 -8.06 -2.51 11.82
C VAL A 165 -7.55 -3.88 11.39
N ALA A 166 -6.28 -3.95 10.98
CA ALA A 166 -5.73 -5.17 10.43
C ALA A 166 -4.26 -5.34 10.81
N VAL A 167 -3.79 -6.57 10.61
CA VAL A 167 -2.37 -6.88 10.51
C VAL A 167 -2.04 -7.33 9.09
N ASP A 168 -0.80 -7.10 8.71
CA ASP A 168 -0.22 -7.55 7.45
C ASP A 168 1.10 -8.29 7.69
N VAL A 169 1.60 -9.00 6.69
CA VAL A 169 2.99 -9.45 6.62
C VAL A 169 3.64 -8.90 5.35
N ALA A 170 4.81 -8.27 5.52
CA ALA A 170 5.60 -7.67 4.47
C ALA A 170 7.06 -8.17 4.48
N GLY A 171 7.86 -7.70 3.53
CA GLY A 171 9.22 -8.16 3.28
C GLY A 171 9.26 -9.29 2.26
N ASP A 172 10.44 -9.88 2.05
CA ASP A 172 10.68 -10.87 0.99
C ASP A 172 9.77 -12.11 1.11
N ASP A 173 8.76 -12.18 0.25
CA ASP A 173 7.82 -13.31 0.17
C ASP A 173 8.37 -14.49 -0.63
N LYS A 174 9.61 -14.39 -1.12
CA LYS A 174 10.35 -15.53 -1.67
C LYS A 174 10.78 -16.45 -0.52
N PRO A 175 10.28 -17.69 -0.46
CA PRO A 175 10.66 -18.58 0.63
C PRO A 175 12.07 -19.13 0.37
N CYS A 176 12.90 -19.25 1.41
CA CYS A 176 14.25 -19.84 1.32
C CYS A 176 14.24 -21.28 0.78
N ASP A 177 13.11 -21.99 0.91
CA ASP A 177 12.85 -23.37 0.44
C ASP A 177 11.64 -23.49 -0.51
N GLY A 178 11.10 -22.36 -0.98
CA GLY A 178 10.06 -22.28 -2.00
C GLY A 178 8.59 -22.37 -1.57
N THR A 179 8.21 -22.61 -0.29
CA THR A 179 6.76 -22.77 0.01
C THR A 179 6.19 -22.26 1.35
N ASN A 180 6.95 -21.83 2.36
CA ASN A 180 6.37 -21.73 3.71
C ASN A 180 6.69 -20.42 4.46
N THR A 181 5.65 -19.69 4.88
CA THR A 181 5.77 -18.58 5.83
C THR A 181 6.16 -19.11 7.21
N ASP A 182 7.00 -18.37 7.96
CA ASP A 182 7.45 -18.78 9.30
C ASP A 182 6.22 -19.10 10.20
N PRO A 183 6.21 -20.25 10.90
CA PRO A 183 5.10 -20.66 11.75
C PRO A 183 4.70 -19.62 12.81
N ARG A 184 5.63 -18.78 13.29
CA ARG A 184 5.35 -17.70 14.23
C ARG A 184 4.43 -16.64 13.63
N ILE A 185 4.64 -16.30 12.35
CA ILE A 185 3.77 -15.38 11.61
C ILE A 185 2.40 -16.02 11.46
N LYS A 186 2.31 -17.27 11.01
CA LYS A 186 1.02 -17.96 10.84
C LYS A 186 0.21 -18.06 12.14
N GLU A 187 0.89 -18.32 13.25
CA GLU A 187 0.27 -18.34 14.57
C GLU A 187 -0.19 -16.94 15.01
N ALA A 188 0.59 -15.90 14.71
CA ALA A 188 0.18 -14.52 14.95
C ALA A 188 -1.07 -14.14 14.14
N PHE A 189 -1.19 -14.56 12.88
CA PHE A 189 -2.42 -14.36 12.08
C PHE A 189 -3.65 -15.03 12.71
N LYS A 190 -3.51 -16.28 13.21
CA LYS A 190 -4.59 -16.94 13.96
C LYS A 190 -5.01 -16.14 15.19
N LYS A 191 -4.04 -15.63 15.97
CA LYS A 191 -4.29 -14.77 17.14
C LYS A 191 -4.94 -13.45 16.74
N ALA A 192 -4.56 -12.86 15.60
CA ALA A 192 -5.13 -11.64 15.08
C ALA A 192 -6.61 -11.85 14.72
N LYS A 193 -6.91 -12.90 13.95
CA LYS A 193 -8.29 -13.25 13.59
C LYS A 193 -9.16 -13.54 14.81
N ALA A 194 -8.65 -14.34 15.76
CA ALA A 194 -9.34 -14.61 17.03
C ALA A 194 -9.52 -13.34 17.89
N GLY A 195 -8.67 -12.34 17.70
CA GLY A 195 -8.74 -11.03 18.35
C GLY A 195 -9.61 -10.00 17.63
N GLY A 196 -10.33 -10.39 16.57
CA GLY A 196 -11.20 -9.49 15.80
C GLY A 196 -10.48 -8.56 14.83
N LEU A 197 -9.19 -8.76 14.57
CA LEU A 197 -8.46 -8.02 13.54
C LEU A 197 -8.69 -8.65 12.16
N HIS A 198 -8.72 -7.80 11.14
CA HIS A 198 -8.63 -8.25 9.76
C HIS A 198 -7.20 -8.70 9.43
N CYS A 199 -7.07 -9.54 8.39
CA CYS A 199 -5.81 -10.13 7.98
C CYS A 199 -5.53 -9.83 6.50
N ILE A 200 -4.34 -9.34 6.22
CA ILE A 200 -3.80 -9.08 4.88
C ILE A 200 -2.46 -9.80 4.78
N ALA A 201 -2.05 -10.24 3.58
CA ALA A 201 -0.68 -10.72 3.39
C ALA A 201 -0.12 -10.24 2.06
N HIS A 202 1.12 -9.75 2.04
CA HIS A 202 1.91 -9.72 0.82
C HIS A 202 2.22 -11.17 0.41
N ALA A 203 1.69 -11.58 -0.74
CA ALA A 203 1.87 -12.92 -1.28
C ALA A 203 1.67 -12.91 -2.80
N GLY A 204 2.36 -13.81 -3.49
CA GLY A 204 2.33 -13.87 -4.95
C GLY A 204 2.97 -12.65 -5.61
N GLU A 205 3.78 -11.89 -4.86
CA GLU A 205 4.55 -10.78 -5.40
C GLU A 205 5.84 -11.34 -6.01
N ASN A 206 6.83 -11.73 -5.20
CA ASN A 206 8.02 -12.48 -5.67
C ASN A 206 7.92 -13.97 -5.32
N GLY A 207 6.93 -14.36 -4.50
CA GLY A 207 6.59 -15.73 -4.17
C GLY A 207 5.67 -16.40 -5.21
N PRO A 208 5.58 -17.74 -5.22
CA PRO A 208 4.73 -18.48 -6.16
C PRO A 208 3.24 -18.36 -5.80
N ALA A 209 2.35 -18.77 -6.71
CA ALA A 209 0.90 -18.87 -6.46
C ALA A 209 0.54 -19.64 -5.15
N ALA A 210 1.35 -20.63 -4.79
CA ALA A 210 1.19 -21.38 -3.53
C ALA A 210 1.27 -20.50 -2.28
N SER A 211 2.04 -19.40 -2.30
CA SER A 211 2.09 -18.44 -1.18
C SER A 211 0.75 -17.72 -0.97
N VAL A 212 -0.01 -17.48 -2.04
CA VAL A 212 -1.37 -16.91 -1.95
C VAL A 212 -2.34 -17.94 -1.37
N THR A 213 -2.17 -19.22 -1.72
CA THR A 213 -2.94 -20.31 -1.10
C THR A 213 -2.67 -20.37 0.40
N GLU A 214 -1.41 -20.32 0.82
CA GLU A 214 -1.05 -20.28 2.24
C GLU A 214 -1.68 -19.07 2.95
N ALA A 215 -1.55 -17.87 2.36
CA ALA A 215 -2.11 -16.65 2.92
C ALA A 215 -3.63 -16.75 3.14
N VAL A 216 -4.37 -17.23 2.14
CA VAL A 216 -5.84 -17.34 2.22
C VAL A 216 -6.28 -18.42 3.19
N HIS A 217 -5.66 -19.61 3.12
CA HIS A 217 -6.19 -20.80 3.82
C HIS A 217 -5.59 -21.02 5.21
N GLU A 218 -4.32 -20.64 5.43
CA GLU A 218 -3.63 -20.86 6.71
C GLU A 218 -3.53 -19.58 7.54
N MET A 219 -3.51 -18.41 6.89
CA MET A 219 -3.38 -17.11 7.54
C MET A 219 -4.67 -16.29 7.52
N PHE A 220 -5.75 -16.81 6.92
CA PHE A 220 -7.07 -16.18 6.89
C PHE A 220 -7.07 -14.79 6.23
N ALA A 221 -6.15 -14.56 5.28
CA ALA A 221 -6.06 -13.30 4.56
C ALA A 221 -7.37 -13.00 3.82
N GLU A 222 -7.95 -11.84 4.08
CA GLU A 222 -9.15 -11.31 3.43
C GLU A 222 -8.79 -10.52 2.17
N ARG A 223 -7.57 -9.97 2.15
CA ARG A 223 -6.97 -9.29 1.00
C ARG A 223 -5.54 -9.77 0.80
N ILE A 224 -5.09 -9.73 -0.45
CA ILE A 224 -3.74 -10.09 -0.85
C ILE A 224 -3.04 -8.85 -1.40
N GLY A 225 -1.93 -8.47 -0.78
CA GLY A 225 -1.00 -7.50 -1.35
C GLY A 225 -0.40 -8.08 -2.61
N HIS A 226 -0.55 -7.38 -3.74
CA HIS A 226 -0.08 -7.79 -5.06
C HIS A 226 -0.84 -8.99 -5.67
N GLY A 227 -0.38 -10.23 -5.42
CA GLY A 227 -0.96 -11.45 -5.97
C GLY A 227 -0.75 -11.66 -7.47
N TYR A 228 0.34 -11.17 -8.06
CA TYR A 228 0.59 -11.23 -9.50
C TYR A 228 0.79 -12.66 -10.03
N HIS A 229 1.53 -13.49 -9.29
CA HIS A 229 1.86 -14.86 -9.69
C HIS A 229 0.71 -15.86 -9.51
N ILE A 230 -0.48 -15.44 -9.07
CA ILE A 230 -1.64 -16.35 -9.03
C ILE A 230 -2.01 -16.89 -10.42
N LEU A 231 -1.67 -16.16 -11.48
CA LEU A 231 -1.95 -16.55 -12.86
C LEU A 231 -1.10 -17.74 -13.33
N ASP A 232 -0.02 -18.06 -12.61
CA ASP A 232 0.84 -19.20 -12.92
C ASP A 232 0.18 -20.55 -12.58
N ASP A 233 -0.79 -20.54 -11.67
CA ASP A 233 -1.56 -21.72 -11.27
C ASP A 233 -3.07 -21.49 -11.46
N PRO A 234 -3.67 -22.05 -12.53
CA PRO A 234 -5.10 -21.90 -12.81
C PRO A 234 -6.01 -22.42 -11.70
N ALA A 235 -5.58 -23.40 -10.89
CA ALA A 235 -6.37 -23.93 -9.79
C ALA A 235 -6.43 -22.93 -8.63
N VAL A 236 -5.28 -22.34 -8.27
CA VAL A 236 -5.21 -21.27 -7.27
C VAL A 236 -6.01 -20.06 -7.74
N TYR A 237 -5.83 -19.63 -8.99
CA TYR A 237 -6.56 -18.50 -9.55
C TYR A 237 -8.08 -18.70 -9.52
N LYS A 238 -8.56 -19.92 -9.78
CA LYS A 238 -9.97 -20.25 -9.69
C LYS A 238 -10.49 -20.18 -8.24
N ASP A 239 -9.77 -20.76 -7.29
CA ASP A 239 -10.17 -20.79 -5.87
C ASP A 239 -10.28 -19.36 -5.28
N VAL A 240 -9.29 -18.50 -5.52
CA VAL A 240 -9.31 -17.12 -5.01
C VAL A 240 -10.43 -16.28 -5.62
N ARG A 241 -10.80 -16.54 -6.88
CA ARG A 241 -11.94 -15.89 -7.53
C ARG A 241 -13.28 -16.35 -6.97
N GLU A 242 -13.46 -17.64 -6.75
CA GLU A 242 -14.68 -18.19 -6.15
C GLU A 242 -14.89 -17.67 -4.72
N ARG A 243 -13.79 -17.38 -4.00
CA ARG A 243 -13.79 -16.76 -2.67
C ARG A 243 -13.95 -15.24 -2.67
N ASN A 244 -13.89 -14.61 -3.83
CA ASN A 244 -13.90 -13.15 -4.00
C ASN A 244 -12.81 -12.42 -3.19
N ILE A 245 -11.60 -13.00 -3.12
CA ILE A 245 -10.45 -12.37 -2.47
C ILE A 245 -10.12 -11.06 -3.17
N HIS A 246 -9.87 -10.01 -2.39
CA HIS A 246 -9.49 -8.70 -2.92
C HIS A 246 -7.97 -8.62 -3.14
N PHE A 247 -7.54 -8.18 -4.32
CA PHE A 247 -6.14 -7.97 -4.66
C PHE A 247 -5.77 -6.48 -4.61
N GLU A 248 -4.81 -6.13 -3.79
CA GLU A 248 -4.28 -4.78 -3.69
C GLU A 248 -3.15 -4.61 -4.72
N ALA A 249 -3.50 -4.24 -5.96
CA ALA A 249 -2.54 -4.16 -7.05
C ALA A 249 -1.76 -2.84 -7.00
N SER A 250 -0.49 -2.92 -6.62
CA SER A 250 0.42 -1.77 -6.56
C SER A 250 1.23 -1.57 -7.84
N PHE A 251 1.37 -0.33 -8.29
CA PHE A 251 2.08 0.02 -9.52
C PHE A 251 3.05 1.17 -9.27
N SER A 252 4.06 1.28 -10.13
CA SER A 252 4.99 2.41 -10.13
C SER A 252 5.57 2.61 -11.55
N PRO A 253 6.18 3.77 -11.90
CA PRO A 253 6.97 4.04 -13.14
C PRO A 253 8.47 4.35 -12.96
N SER A 254 9.31 3.62 -13.68
CA SER A 254 10.54 4.19 -14.27
C SER A 254 10.74 3.53 -15.62
N ASN A 255 10.31 4.24 -16.66
CA ASN A 255 10.46 3.98 -18.10
C ASN A 255 10.51 2.51 -18.56
N VAL A 256 9.35 2.04 -19.05
CA VAL A 256 9.03 0.74 -19.70
C VAL A 256 8.58 -0.39 -18.74
N CYS A 257 7.27 -0.44 -18.48
CA CYS A 257 6.49 -1.56 -17.91
C CYS A 257 6.55 -1.77 -16.37
N PRO A 258 5.48 -2.30 -15.72
CA PRO A 258 4.94 -1.94 -14.38
C PRO A 258 5.90 -2.05 -13.20
N LEU A 259 6.23 -0.92 -12.58
CA LEU A 259 7.48 -0.77 -11.84
C LEU A 259 7.51 -1.46 -10.47
N SER A 260 6.51 -1.50 -9.59
CA SER A 260 6.70 -2.29 -8.35
C SER A 260 6.94 -3.75 -8.73
N SER A 261 6.01 -4.33 -9.50
CA SER A 261 6.16 -5.68 -10.01
C SER A 261 7.40 -5.93 -10.90
N LYS A 262 7.98 -4.93 -11.58
CA LYS A 262 9.20 -5.07 -12.39
C LYS A 262 10.48 -4.75 -11.63
N LEU A 263 10.47 -3.79 -10.71
CA LEU A 263 11.59 -3.41 -9.84
C LEU A 263 11.87 -4.47 -8.81
N THR A 264 10.82 -5.17 -8.36
CA THR A 264 11.00 -6.32 -7.50
C THR A 264 11.36 -7.57 -8.32
N GLY A 265 11.02 -7.56 -9.61
CA GLY A 265 11.27 -8.64 -10.57
C GLY A 265 10.10 -9.61 -10.73
N SER A 266 9.00 -9.34 -10.05
CA SER A 266 7.75 -10.10 -10.00
C SER A 266 6.98 -10.28 -11.33
N VAL A 267 7.06 -9.36 -12.28
CA VAL A 267 6.33 -9.45 -13.57
C VAL A 267 7.27 -9.13 -14.72
N HIS A 268 7.34 -10.04 -15.70
CA HIS A 268 8.11 -9.88 -16.94
C HIS A 268 7.18 -9.59 -18.13
N GLY A 269 7.70 -8.95 -19.19
CA GLY A 269 6.94 -8.71 -20.44
C GLY A 269 6.40 -7.28 -20.66
N GLU A 270 5.52 -7.14 -21.66
CA GLU A 270 4.89 -5.88 -22.10
C GLU A 270 3.78 -5.40 -21.13
N TRP A 271 3.41 -4.12 -21.21
CA TRP A 271 2.32 -3.54 -20.40
C TRP A 271 0.99 -4.30 -20.54
N SER A 272 0.66 -4.71 -21.76
CA SER A 272 -0.56 -5.46 -22.07
C SER A 272 -0.59 -6.84 -21.40
N SER A 273 0.55 -7.39 -21.01
CA SER A 273 0.67 -8.66 -20.28
C SER A 273 0.62 -8.53 -18.76
N HIS A 274 0.43 -7.33 -18.21
CA HIS A 274 0.31 -7.18 -16.76
C HIS A 274 -0.88 -7.99 -16.21
N PRO A 275 -0.71 -8.69 -15.07
CA PRO A 275 -1.80 -9.39 -14.40
C PRO A 275 -3.08 -8.58 -14.18
N ILE A 276 -3.00 -7.25 -14.03
CA ILE A 276 -4.17 -6.39 -13.82
C ILE A 276 -5.07 -6.35 -15.07
N THR A 277 -4.50 -6.46 -16.28
CA THR A 277 -5.26 -6.56 -17.52
C THR A 277 -6.14 -7.80 -17.51
N ARG A 278 -5.59 -8.92 -16.99
CA ARG A 278 -6.35 -10.15 -16.82
C ARG A 278 -7.36 -10.06 -15.69
N PHE A 279 -7.00 -9.42 -14.57
CA PHE A 279 -7.91 -9.20 -13.45
C PHE A 279 -9.13 -8.40 -13.87
N GLU A 280 -8.94 -7.35 -14.66
CA GLU A 280 -10.03 -6.54 -15.17
C GLU A 280 -10.88 -7.31 -16.20
N ALA A 281 -10.26 -8.01 -17.15
CA ALA A 281 -10.98 -8.85 -18.11
C ALA A 281 -11.86 -9.92 -17.43
N ASP A 282 -11.37 -10.51 -16.35
CA ASP A 282 -12.06 -11.53 -15.56
C ASP A 282 -12.92 -10.95 -14.43
N LYS A 283 -12.99 -9.62 -14.31
CA LYS A 283 -13.71 -8.85 -13.28
C LYS A 283 -13.37 -9.30 -11.85
N VAL A 284 -12.10 -9.59 -11.61
CA VAL A 284 -11.55 -9.90 -10.29
C VAL A 284 -11.73 -8.69 -9.36
N ASN A 285 -11.92 -8.95 -8.08
CA ASN A 285 -11.97 -7.92 -7.05
C ASN A 285 -10.55 -7.37 -6.79
N TYR A 286 -10.24 -6.19 -7.31
CA TYR A 286 -8.92 -5.56 -7.12
C TYR A 286 -9.04 -4.05 -6.90
N SER A 287 -8.02 -3.46 -6.28
CA SER A 287 -7.77 -2.02 -6.18
C SER A 287 -6.46 -1.62 -6.86
N ILE A 288 -6.29 -0.34 -7.14
CA ILE A 288 -5.01 0.25 -7.56
C ILE A 288 -4.35 0.88 -6.33
N SER A 289 -3.03 0.83 -6.23
CA SER A 289 -2.28 1.29 -5.06
C SER A 289 -0.85 1.71 -5.44
N THR A 290 -0.20 2.49 -4.58
CA THR A 290 1.12 3.11 -4.85
C THR A 290 2.29 2.41 -4.16
N ASP A 291 2.03 1.57 -3.16
CA ASP A 291 3.07 0.87 -2.39
C ASP A 291 3.94 1.84 -1.58
N ASP A 292 5.09 2.23 -2.14
CA ASP A 292 6.17 2.97 -1.51
C ASP A 292 6.48 4.23 -2.34
N PRO A 293 5.62 5.27 -2.29
CA PRO A 293 5.74 6.47 -3.11
C PRO A 293 7.09 7.20 -3.00
N THR A 294 7.86 6.98 -1.92
CA THR A 294 9.20 7.54 -1.74
C THR A 294 10.21 6.94 -2.70
N VAL A 295 10.18 5.62 -2.84
CA VAL A 295 11.16 4.84 -3.62
C VAL A 295 10.76 4.81 -5.09
N THR A 296 9.45 4.68 -5.32
CA THR A 296 8.82 4.70 -6.64
C THR A 296 8.74 6.11 -7.25
N GLY A 297 8.77 7.14 -6.40
CA GLY A 297 8.62 8.55 -6.73
C GLY A 297 7.18 8.99 -7.04
N GLN A 298 6.19 8.11 -6.87
CA GLN A 298 4.94 8.18 -7.63
C GLN A 298 3.73 7.95 -6.75
N TRP A 299 2.71 8.79 -6.96
CA TRP A 299 1.48 8.82 -6.16
C TRP A 299 0.27 8.54 -7.05
N MET A 300 -0.88 8.23 -6.44
CA MET A 300 -2.06 7.69 -7.10
C MET A 300 -2.46 8.40 -8.41
N GLN A 301 -2.43 9.73 -8.46
CA GLN A 301 -2.81 10.45 -9.69
C GLN A 301 -1.81 10.22 -10.84
N ALA A 302 -0.52 10.17 -10.54
CA ALA A 302 0.49 9.87 -11.53
C ALA A 302 0.45 8.40 -11.95
N GLU A 303 0.09 7.53 -11.00
CA GLU A 303 -0.10 6.10 -11.20
C GLU A 303 -1.21 5.80 -12.22
N LYS A 304 -2.41 6.34 -11.98
CA LYS A 304 -3.56 6.23 -12.89
C LYS A 304 -3.27 6.85 -14.26
N ARG A 305 -2.57 8.01 -14.29
CA ARG A 305 -2.19 8.66 -15.55
C ARG A 305 -1.34 7.75 -16.40
N MET A 306 -0.38 7.05 -15.80
CA MET A 306 0.46 6.13 -16.53
C MET A 306 -0.30 4.90 -17.02
N LEU A 307 -1.10 4.27 -16.16
CA LEU A 307 -1.95 3.13 -16.55
C LEU A 307 -2.82 3.48 -17.78
N ALA A 308 -3.36 4.69 -17.81
CA ALA A 308 -4.11 5.20 -18.96
C ALA A 308 -3.22 5.42 -20.19
N MET A 309 -2.05 6.05 -20.04
CA MET A 309 -1.11 6.29 -21.15
C MET A 309 -0.58 5.00 -21.78
N GLN A 310 -0.46 3.93 -20.99
CA GLN A 310 0.01 2.62 -21.44
C GLN A 310 -1.13 1.70 -21.90
N MET A 311 -2.36 2.22 -21.96
CA MET A 311 -3.57 1.49 -22.36
C MET A 311 -3.78 0.19 -21.55
N VAL A 312 -3.36 0.19 -20.29
CA VAL A 312 -3.59 -0.92 -19.36
C VAL A 312 -5.02 -0.87 -18.82
N LEU A 313 -5.49 0.34 -18.48
CA LEU A 313 -6.86 0.61 -18.03
C LEU A 313 -7.42 1.90 -18.64
N GLU A 314 -8.74 1.96 -18.75
CA GLU A 314 -9.52 3.10 -19.24
C GLU A 314 -10.41 3.72 -18.13
N GLY A 315 -11.02 4.87 -18.42
CA GLY A 315 -11.72 5.71 -17.45
C GLY A 315 -12.73 4.98 -16.55
N GLU A 316 -13.60 4.15 -17.13
CA GLU A 316 -14.60 3.39 -16.36
C GLU A 316 -13.94 2.33 -15.45
N GLN A 317 -12.84 1.73 -15.89
CA GLN A 317 -12.14 0.69 -15.15
C GLN A 317 -11.45 1.25 -13.91
N PHE A 318 -10.90 2.46 -13.99
CA PHE A 318 -10.39 3.18 -12.80
C PHE A 318 -11.49 3.44 -11.77
N HIS A 319 -12.69 3.80 -12.23
CA HIS A 319 -13.83 4.03 -11.34
C HIS A 319 -14.25 2.73 -10.66
N MET A 320 -14.37 1.63 -11.41
CA MET A 320 -14.71 0.32 -10.87
C MET A 320 -13.67 -0.22 -9.88
N ALA A 321 -12.37 -0.06 -10.16
CA ALA A 321 -11.31 -0.43 -9.23
C ALA A 321 -11.42 0.34 -7.89
N ASN A 322 -11.76 1.63 -7.95
CA ASN A 322 -11.96 2.43 -6.75
C ASN A 322 -13.22 2.02 -5.96
N LEU A 323 -14.31 1.68 -6.65
CA LEU A 323 -15.52 1.15 -6.00
C LEU A 323 -15.25 -0.19 -5.31
N ARG A 324 -14.54 -1.10 -5.98
CA ARG A 324 -14.09 -2.37 -5.39
C ARG A 324 -13.22 -2.13 -4.15
N ALA A 325 -12.32 -1.14 -4.19
CA ALA A 325 -11.55 -0.73 -3.02
C ALA A 325 -12.44 -0.20 -1.89
N ALA A 326 -13.45 0.62 -2.21
CA ALA A 326 -14.40 1.12 -1.21
C ALA A 326 -15.18 -0.01 -0.53
N GLU A 327 -15.57 -1.03 -1.29
CA GLU A 327 -16.25 -2.22 -0.78
C GLU A 327 -15.32 -3.09 0.09
N ALA A 328 -14.05 -3.24 -0.32
CA ALA A 328 -13.05 -4.08 0.34
C ALA A 328 -12.30 -3.40 1.50
N CYS A 329 -12.49 -2.11 1.74
CA CYS A 329 -11.87 -1.43 2.89
C CYS A 329 -12.37 -2.01 4.23
N PHE A 330 -11.59 -1.82 5.28
CA PHE A 330 -11.92 -2.30 6.64
C PHE A 330 -12.64 -1.24 7.49
N LEU A 331 -13.40 -0.35 6.87
CA LEU A 331 -14.40 0.45 7.58
C LEU A 331 -15.58 -0.42 8.03
N GLY A 332 -16.10 -0.12 9.22
CA GLY A 332 -17.31 -0.74 9.74
C GLY A 332 -18.51 -0.50 8.81
N ALA A 333 -19.49 -1.41 8.84
CA ALA A 333 -20.68 -1.32 7.96
C ALA A 333 -21.46 0.00 8.14
N GLU A 334 -21.52 0.52 9.36
CA GLU A 334 -22.16 1.81 9.66
C GLU A 334 -21.39 2.99 9.03
N ASP A 335 -20.05 2.97 9.13
CA ASP A 335 -19.19 3.97 8.49
C ASP A 335 -19.29 3.91 6.96
N LYS A 336 -19.41 2.71 6.37
CA LYS A 336 -19.64 2.52 4.92
C LYS A 336 -21.03 3.03 4.50
N ALA A 337 -22.07 2.78 5.29
CA ALA A 337 -23.44 3.21 4.98
C ALA A 337 -23.63 4.74 5.08
N ALA A 338 -23.06 5.37 6.10
CA ALA A 338 -23.08 6.84 6.27
C ALA A 338 -22.42 7.58 5.11
N SER A 339 -21.53 6.89 4.40
CA SER A 339 -20.72 7.40 3.30
C SER A 339 -21.43 7.35 1.95
N ALA A 340 -22.18 6.28 1.73
CA ALA A 340 -23.05 6.11 0.57
C ALA A 340 -24.24 7.08 0.59
N THR A 341 -24.62 7.63 1.75
CA THR A 341 -25.69 8.62 1.90
C THR A 341 -25.22 10.07 1.75
N SER A 342 -23.93 10.35 2.02
CA SER A 342 -23.33 11.70 1.85
C SER A 342 -22.79 11.97 0.44
N GLY A 343 -22.52 10.93 -0.36
CA GLY A 343 -21.96 11.04 -1.71
C GLY A 343 -23.02 10.89 -2.81
N VAL A 344 -23.36 12.01 -3.44
CA VAL A 344 -23.80 12.21 -4.84
C VAL A 344 -24.65 11.12 -5.51
N ASN A 345 -25.81 11.57 -6.03
CA ASN A 345 -26.65 10.91 -7.03
C ASN A 345 -25.82 10.43 -8.25
N HIS A 346 -25.31 9.20 -8.19
CA HIS A 346 -24.28 8.62 -9.07
C HIS A 346 -24.65 8.55 -10.57
N ALA A 347 -25.91 8.77 -10.93
CA ALA A 347 -26.36 8.80 -12.32
C ALA A 347 -26.03 10.12 -13.07
N ALA A 348 -25.64 11.19 -12.37
CA ALA A 348 -25.43 12.50 -12.98
C ALA A 348 -23.99 12.73 -13.51
N LEU A 349 -22.99 12.01 -13.00
CA LEU A 349 -21.58 12.20 -13.36
C LEU A 349 -21.15 11.46 -14.64
N SER A 350 -21.89 10.44 -15.08
CA SER A 350 -21.67 9.80 -16.39
C SER A 350 -22.13 10.67 -17.57
N ALA A 351 -22.89 11.74 -17.31
CA ALA A 351 -23.47 12.61 -18.34
C ALA A 351 -22.57 13.80 -18.76
N GLN A 352 -21.37 13.95 -18.18
CA GLN A 352 -20.43 15.01 -18.54
C GLN A 352 -19.16 14.46 -19.20
N GLN A 353 -19.32 13.74 -20.32
CA GLN A 353 -18.25 13.70 -21.33
C GLN A 353 -18.34 14.97 -22.20
N PRO A 354 -17.26 15.74 -22.38
CA PRO A 354 -17.24 16.73 -23.45
C PRO A 354 -17.25 15.98 -24.81
N PRO A 355 -18.01 16.44 -25.82
CA PRO A 355 -18.01 15.81 -27.13
C PRO A 355 -16.59 15.86 -27.72
N GLY A 356 -16.11 14.70 -28.17
CA GLY A 356 -14.75 14.49 -28.63
C GLY A 356 -14.29 15.52 -29.66
N ARG A 357 -13.11 16.09 -29.44
CA ARG A 357 -12.37 16.76 -30.52
C ARG A 357 -11.66 15.70 -31.33
N ARG A 358 -11.96 15.70 -32.64
CA ARG A 358 -11.26 14.92 -33.65
C ARG A 358 -9.78 15.26 -33.64
N ALA A 359 -8.95 14.23 -33.74
CA ALA A 359 -7.52 14.33 -33.97
C ALA A 359 -7.28 14.77 -35.43
N GLU A 360 -7.08 16.06 -35.65
CA GLU A 360 -6.29 16.60 -36.76
C GLU A 360 -5.51 17.81 -36.21
N GLU A 361 -4.21 17.87 -36.52
CA GLU A 361 -3.24 18.97 -36.29
C GLU A 361 -2.60 19.13 -34.90
N LEU A 362 -1.52 18.37 -34.64
CA LEU A 362 -0.11 18.84 -34.53
C LEU A 362 0.78 17.82 -33.79
#